data_AF-A0ABD5EB83-F1
#
_entry.id   AF-A0ABD5EB83-F1
#
_cell.length_a   1.000
_cell.length_b   1.000
_cell.length_c   1.000
_cell.angle_alpha   90.00
_cell.angle_beta   90.00
_cell.angle_gamma   90.00
#
_symmetry.space_group_name_H-M   'P 1'
#
loop_
_entity.id
_entity.type
_entity.pdbx_description
1 polymer ?
#
loop_
_entity_poly.entity_id
_entity_poly.type
_entity_poly.pdbx_seq_one_letter_code
_entity_poly.pdbx_strand_id
1 'polypeptide(L)' 'MSEDSPLVCSAKGCRAPAAWVLAWNNPKLHTPERRKTWLACGEHRETLGQFLGVRGFLKDVVPLAEWQEREGA' A
#
# COMPACT_ATOMS: atom_id res chain seq x y z
N MET A 1 -11.95 10.67 -21.63
CA MET A 1 -12.16 9.32 -21.06
C MET A 1 -11.09 9.16 -20.00
N SER A 2 -11.46 9.24 -18.72
CA SER A 2 -10.48 9.16 -17.63
C SER A 2 -10.12 7.69 -17.41
N GLU A 3 -8.85 7.37 -17.64
CA GLU A 3 -8.27 6.04 -17.47
C GLU A 3 -8.04 5.75 -15.98
N ASP A 4 -9.12 5.49 -15.23
CA ASP A 4 -9.02 4.89 -13.90
C ASP A 4 -8.78 3.39 -14.08
N SER A 5 -7.54 3.02 -14.43
CA SER A 5 -7.15 1.62 -14.38
C SER A 5 -7.30 1.15 -12.93
N PRO A 6 -8.06 0.07 -12.68
CA PRO A 6 -8.32 -0.37 -11.31
C PRO A 6 -6.99 -0.70 -10.65
N LEU A 7 -6.72 0.00 -9.54
CA LEU A 7 -5.52 -0.20 -8.75
C LEU A 7 -5.47 -1.64 -8.25
N VAL A 8 -4.40 -2.35 -8.61
CA VAL A 8 -4.26 -3.80 -8.36
C VAL A 8 -3.44 -4.06 -7.11
N CYS A 9 -3.78 -5.12 -6.38
CA CYS A 9 -3.00 -5.60 -5.25
C CYS A 9 -1.52 -5.86 -5.63
N SER A 10 -0.60 -5.37 -4.81
CA SER A 10 0.85 -5.57 -4.94
C SER A 10 1.33 -6.95 -4.50
N ALA A 11 0.45 -7.80 -3.96
CA ALA A 11 0.80 -9.16 -3.60
C ALA A 11 1.17 -9.96 -4.87
N LYS A 12 2.23 -10.75 -4.79
CA LYS A 12 2.76 -11.49 -5.93
C LYS A 12 1.70 -12.44 -6.49
N GLY A 13 1.34 -12.25 -7.76
CA GLY A 13 0.36 -13.09 -8.46
C GLY A 13 -1.10 -12.71 -8.17
N CYS A 14 -1.36 -11.72 -7.32
CA CYS A 14 -2.70 -11.23 -7.08
C CYS A 14 -3.08 -10.21 -8.17
N ARG A 15 -4.29 -10.34 -8.71
CA ARG A 15 -4.89 -9.37 -9.65
C ARG A 15 -6.19 -8.76 -9.12
N ALA A 16 -6.49 -9.00 -7.84
CA ALA A 16 -7.68 -8.47 -7.20
C ALA A 16 -7.58 -6.94 -7.07
N PRO A 17 -8.72 -6.23 -7.12
CA PRO A 17 -8.75 -4.79 -6.87
C PRO A 17 -8.25 -4.49 -5.46
N ALA A 18 -7.38 -3.50 -5.36
CA ALA A 18 -6.90 -3.01 -4.08
C ALA A 18 -8.01 -2.21 -3.38
N ALA A 19 -8.09 -2.35 -2.07
CA ALA A 19 -8.98 -1.58 -1.20
C ALA A 19 -8.21 -0.86 -0.09
N TRP A 20 -6.92 -1.15 0.05
CA TRP A 20 -6.06 -0.64 1.12
C TRP A 20 -4.70 -0.21 0.58
N VAL A 21 -4.12 0.77 1.24
CA VAL A 21 -2.76 1.25 1.00
C VAL A 21 -1.95 1.07 2.27
N LEU A 22 -0.81 0.39 2.15
CA LEU A 22 0.16 0.20 3.21
C LEU A 22 1.33 1.13 2.94
N ALA A 23 1.46 2.17 3.76
CA ALA A 23 2.62 3.05 3.74
C ALA A 23 3.74 2.42 4.57
N TRP A 24 4.92 2.32 3.98
CA TRP A 24 6.08 1.69 4.62
C TRP A 24 7.38 2.41 4.29
N ASN A 25 8.36 2.25 5.17
CA ASN A 25 9.71 2.79 5.00
C ASN A 25 10.73 1.75 5.48
N ASN A 26 11.72 1.45 4.63
CA ASN A 26 12.85 0.64 5.01
C ASN A 26 14.05 1.57 5.30
N PRO A 27 14.39 1.83 6.57
CA PRO A 27 15.44 2.79 6.94
C PRO A 27 16.84 2.34 6.49
N LYS A 28 17.03 1.06 6.14
CA LYS A 28 18.30 0.57 5.60
C LYS A 28 18.54 0.97 4.14
N LEU A 29 17.49 1.34 3.41
CA LEU A 29 17.55 1.66 1.98
C LEU A 29 17.02 3.06 1.64
N HIS A 30 16.21 3.65 2.51
CA HIS A 30 15.50 4.90 2.26
C HIS A 30 15.72 5.85 3.43
N THR A 31 15.81 7.15 3.11
CA THR A 31 15.75 8.21 4.11
C THR A 31 14.42 8.14 4.87
N PRO A 32 14.36 8.58 6.14
CA PRO A 32 13.14 8.50 6.94
C PRO A 32 11.95 9.28 6.35
N GLU A 33 12.22 10.30 5.53
CA GLU A 33 11.20 11.07 4.82
C GLU A 33 10.59 10.29 3.63
N ARG A 34 11.30 9.32 3.06
CA ARG A 34 10.85 8.61 1.86
C ARG A 34 9.98 7.39 2.21
N ARG A 35 8.67 7.52 2.06
CA ARG A 35 7.70 6.43 2.25
C ARG A 35 7.30 5.84 0.91
N LYS A 36 7.26 4.52 0.83
CA LYS A 36 6.66 3.78 -0.29
C LYS A 36 5.26 3.33 0.09
N THR A 37 4.42 3.13 -0.92
CA THR A 37 3.06 2.61 -0.77
C THR A 37 2.96 1.26 -1.47
N TRP A 38 2.29 0.31 -0.81
CA TRP A 38 1.84 -0.96 -1.40
C TRP A 38 0.33 -1.02 -1.36
N LEU A 39 -0.25 -1.58 -2.42
CA LEU A 39 -1.69 -1.72 -2.55
C LEU A 39 -2.10 -3.13 -2.13
N ALA A 40 -3.18 -3.25 -1.37
CA ALA A 40 -3.68 -4.53 -0.91
C ALA A 40 -5.18 -4.68 -1.11
N CYS A 41 -5.61 -5.86 -1.57
CA CYS A 41 -7.00 -6.26 -1.48
C CYS A 41 -7.34 -6.67 -0.03
N GLY A 42 -8.63 -6.88 0.26
CA GLY A 42 -9.09 -7.28 1.60
C GLY A 42 -8.41 -8.54 2.12
N GLU A 43 -8.12 -9.50 1.23
CA GLU A 43 -7.47 -10.77 1.59
C GLU A 43 -5.98 -10.60 1.94
N HIS A 44 -5.25 -9.76 1.20
CA HIS A 44 -3.80 -9.63 1.35
C HIS A 44 -3.37 -8.49 2.28
N ARG A 45 -4.29 -7.64 2.74
CA ARG A 45 -4.01 -6.54 3.67
C ARG A 45 -3.26 -7.05 4.90
N GLU A 46 -3.77 -8.11 5.53
CA GLU A 46 -3.21 -8.63 6.77
C GLU A 46 -1.82 -9.22 6.55
N THR A 47 -1.66 -10.11 5.55
CA THR A 47 -0.38 -10.75 5.23
C THR A 47 0.72 -9.74 4.88
N LEU A 48 0.41 -8.73 4.04
CA LEU A 48 1.37 -7.68 3.68
C LEU A 48 1.68 -6.79 4.88
N GLY A 49 0.67 -6.45 5.70
CA GLY A 49 0.84 -5.68 6.92
C GLY A 49 1.74 -6.39 7.92
N GLN A 50 1.50 -7.68 8.17
CA GLN A 50 2.34 -8.51 9.03
C GLN A 50 3.77 -8.58 8.50
N PHE A 51 3.97 -8.81 7.19
CA PHE A 51 5.30 -8.86 6.57
C PHE A 51 6.11 -7.58 6.81
N LEU A 52 5.47 -6.42 6.72
CA LEU A 52 6.10 -5.12 6.98
C LEU A 52 6.24 -4.84 8.48
N GLY A 53 5.28 -5.27 9.28
CA GLY A 53 5.23 -5.08 10.73
C GLY A 53 6.34 -5.84 11.47
N VAL A 54 6.55 -7.12 11.15
CA VAL A 54 7.64 -7.92 11.76
C VAL A 54 9.04 -7.37 11.47
N ARG A 55 9.17 -6.56 10.41
CA ARG A 55 10.42 -5.89 10.03
C ARG A 55 10.51 -4.44 10.54
N GLY A 56 9.46 -3.93 11.18
CA GLY A 56 9.37 -2.54 11.63
C GLY A 56 9.30 -1.52 10.48
N PHE A 57 8.92 -1.95 9.28
CA PHE A 57 8.84 -1.10 8.10
C PHE A 57 7.46 -0.45 7.93
N LEU A 58 6.42 -1.07 8.49
CA LEU A 58 5.06 -0.56 8.39
C LEU A 58 4.94 0.79 9.11
N LYS A 59 4.39 1.79 8.42
CA LYS A 59 4.13 3.12 8.97
C LYS A 59 2.65 3.37 9.13
N ASP A 60 1.86 3.04 8.10
CA ASP A 60 0.43 3.29 8.13
C ASP A 60 -0.33 2.32 7.22
N VAL A 61 -1.63 2.13 7.50
CA VAL A 61 -2.55 1.35 6.68
C VAL A 61 -3.86 2.12 6.56
N VAL A 62 -4.11 2.67 5.38
CA VAL A 62 -5.30 3.50 5.11
C VAL A 62 -6.16 2.87 4.01
N PRO A 63 -7.47 3.15 3.97
CA PRO A 63 -8.33 2.79 2.84
C PRO A 63 -7.82 3.41 1.53
N LEU A 64 -7.99 2.69 0.43
CA LEU A 64 -7.57 3.18 -0.88
C LEU A 64 -8.30 4.46 -1.30
N ALA A 65 -9.60 4.54 -1.03
CA ALA A 65 -10.40 5.73 -1.32
C ALA A 65 -9.81 6.99 -0.64
N GLU A 66 -9.49 6.90 0.65
CA GLU A 66 -8.88 8.00 1.41
C GLU A 66 -7.50 8.38 0.86
N TRP A 67 -6.70 7.40 0.45
CA TRP A 67 -5.39 7.68 -0.16
C TRP A 67 -5.52 8.37 -1.52
N GLN A 68 -6.46 7.92 -2.38
CA GLN A 68 -6.70 8.54 -3.68
C GLN A 68 -7.19 9.98 -3.55
N GLU A 69 -8.07 10.26 -2.59
CA GLU A 69 -8.51 11.62 -2.28
C GLU A 69 -7.33 12.53 -1.88
N ARG A 70 -6.35 11.99 -1.15
CA ARG A 70 -5.16 12.73 -0.71
C ARG A 70 -4.10 12.94 -1.81
N GLU A 71 -3.97 12.03 -2.76
CA GLU A 71 -3.03 12.15 -3.90
C GLU A 71 -3.61 12.98 -5.05
N GLY A 72 -4.94 13.04 -5.16
CA GLY A 72 -5.64 13.85 -6.16
C GLY A 72 -5.86 15.32 -5.75
N ALA A 73 -5.49 15.70 -4.52
CA ALA A 73 -5.55 17.06 -3.99
C ALA A 73 -4.22 17.80 -4.17
#